data_AF-A0A2K6L1Y4-F1
#
_entry.id   AF-A0A2K6L1Y4-F1
#
_cell.length_a   1.000
_cell.length_b   1.000
_cell.length_c   1.000
_cell.angle_alpha   90.00
_cell.angle_beta   90.00
_cell.angle_gamma   90.00
#
_symmetry.space_group_name_H-M   'P 1'
#
loop_
_entity.id
_entity.type
_entity.pdbx_description
1 polymer ?
#
loop_
_entity_poly.entity_id
_entity_poly.type
_entity_poly.pdbx_seq_one_letter_code
_entity_poly.pdbx_strand_id
1 'polypeptide(L)' 'SELVSGFNIEYAAGPFALFFIAEYINIIVINALTTTIFLELFTTCFTIKTLLLNSLFL' A
#
# COMPACT_ATOMS: atom_id res chain seq x y z
N SER A 1 0.19 0.03 15.93
CA SER A 1 -0.53 1.07 16.72
C SER A 1 0.42 2.03 17.41
N GLU A 2 1.74 1.81 17.30
CA GLU A 2 2.81 2.73 17.70
C GLU A 2 2.77 4.07 16.95
N LEU A 3 2.29 4.11 15.70
CA LEU A 3 2.20 5.33 14.88
C LEU A 3 1.00 6.24 15.26
N VAL A 4 -0.04 5.73 15.93
CA VAL A 4 -1.19 6.56 16.35
C VAL A 4 -0.93 7.23 17.71
N SER A 5 0.04 6.71 18.47
CA SER A 5 0.40 7.21 19.81
C SER A 5 1.33 8.43 19.74
N GLY A 6 2.34 8.44 18.85
CA GLY A 6 3.31 9.53 18.76
C GLY A 6 2.85 10.75 17.96
N PHE A 7 1.98 10.57 16.97
CA PHE A 7 1.66 11.62 16.00
C PHE A 7 0.56 12.60 16.42
N ASN A 8 -0.27 12.27 17.42
CA ASN A 8 -1.31 13.18 17.90
C ASN A 8 -0.75 14.39 18.68
N ILE A 9 0.52 14.38 19.06
CA ILE A 9 1.14 15.42 19.89
C ILE A 9 2.09 16.33 19.08
N GLU A 10 2.71 15.82 18.01
CA GLU A 10 3.80 16.54 17.31
C GLU A 10 3.46 16.98 15.88
N TYR A 11 2.44 16.43 15.24
CA TYR A 11 2.07 16.78 13.87
C TYR A 11 0.58 17.15 13.77
N ALA A 12 0.31 18.32 13.20
CA ALA A 12 -1.04 18.67 12.76
C ALA A 12 -1.59 17.56 11.83
N ALA A 13 -2.91 17.40 11.76
CA ALA A 13 -3.58 16.28 11.07
C ALA A 13 -3.14 16.02 9.61
N GLY A 14 -2.52 17.00 8.93
CA GLY A 14 -2.05 16.91 7.54
C GLY A 14 -0.87 15.96 7.33
N PRO A 15 0.33 16.22 7.88
CA PRO A 15 1.48 15.34 7.65
C PRO A 15 1.33 13.93 8.26
N PHE A 16 0.50 13.76 9.28
CA PHE A 16 0.13 12.43 9.79
C PHE A 16 -0.60 11.58 8.75
N ALA A 17 -1.52 12.17 7.99
CA ALA A 17 -2.20 11.48 6.90
C ALA A 17 -1.24 11.06 5.77
N LEU A 18 -0.19 11.86 5.53
CA LEU A 18 0.83 11.54 4.52
C LEU A 18 1.63 10.28 4.86
N PHE A 19 1.90 10.01 6.14
CA PHE A 19 2.59 8.78 6.55
C PHE A 19 1.75 7.53 6.28
N PHE A 20 0.46 7.55 6.59
CA PHE A 20 -0.44 6.43 6.25
C PHE A 20 -0.59 6.24 4.75
N ILE A 21 -0.73 7.32 4.00
CA ILE A 21 -0.83 7.25 2.53
C ILE A 21 0.48 6.68 1.95
N ALA A 22 1.64 7.09 2.46
CA ALA A 22 2.92 6.58 2.02
C ALA A 22 3.08 5.08 2.28
N GLU A 23 2.64 4.58 3.44
CA GLU A 23 2.64 3.16 3.76
C GLU A 23 1.74 2.35 2.82
N TYR A 24 0.51 2.82 2.58
CA TYR A 24 -0.43 2.20 1.64
C TYR A 24 0.12 2.16 0.21
N ILE A 25 0.74 3.25 -0.24
CA ILE A 25 1.36 3.31 -1.57
C ILE A 25 2.50 2.29 -1.68
N ASN A 26 3.32 2.14 -0.65
CA ASN A 26 4.43 1.19 -0.66
C ASN A 26 3.93 -0.26 -0.83
N ILE A 27 2.85 -0.64 -0.14
CA ILE A 27 2.23 -1.97 -0.26
C ILE A 27 1.72 -2.20 -1.70
N ILE A 28 1.01 -1.22 -2.27
CA ILE A 28 0.48 -1.31 -3.64
C ILE A 28 1.62 -1.44 -4.66
N VAL A 29 2.70 -0.67 -4.51
CA VAL A 29 3.86 -0.69 -5.43
C VAL A 29 4.57 -2.03 -5.39
N ILE A 30 4.82 -2.60 -4.21
CA ILE A 30 5.47 -3.90 -4.06
C ILE A 30 4.60 -5.00 -4.69
N ASN A 31 3.28 -4.94 -4.51
CA ASN A 31 2.35 -5.91 -5.08
C ASN A 31 2.23 -5.78 -6.62
N ALA A 32 2.22 -4.55 -7.14
CA ALA A 32 2.26 -4.30 -8.58
C ALA A 32 3.58 -4.82 -9.20
N LEU A 33 4.72 -4.54 -8.58
CA LEU A 33 6.02 -5.02 -9.07
C LEU A 33 6.10 -6.55 -9.06
N THR A 34 5.66 -7.19 -7.97
CA THR A 34 5.68 -8.65 -7.83
C THR A 34 4.80 -9.33 -8.87
N THR A 35 3.61 -8.76 -9.16
CA THR A 35 2.73 -9.30 -10.21
C THR A 35 3.30 -9.10 -11.62
N THR A 36 3.93 -7.96 -11.90
CA THR A 36 4.59 -7.71 -13.20
C THR A 36 5.76 -8.66 -13.44
N ILE A 37 6.58 -8.93 -12.42
CA ILE A 37 7.77 -9.79 -12.55
C ILE A 37 7.39 -11.28 -12.63
N PHE A 38 6.40 -11.74 -11.85
CA PHE A 38 6.16 -13.17 -11.66
C PHE A 38 4.86 -13.73 -12.28
N LEU A 39 3.88 -12.90 -12.68
CA LEU A 39 2.49 -13.37 -12.84
C LEU A 39 1.78 -13.05 -14.19
N GLU A 40 2.54 -12.81 -15.26
CA GLU A 40 2.06 -12.53 -16.63
C GLU A 40 1.25 -11.23 -16.84
N LEU A 41 1.35 -10.68 -18.06
CA LEU A 41 1.03 -9.30 -18.41
C LEU A 41 -0.31 -9.11 -19.14
N PHE A 42 -1.32 -9.96 -18.91
CA PHE A 42 -2.65 -9.68 -19.46
C PHE A 42 -3.33 -8.58 -18.63
N THR A 43 -3.75 -7.49 -19.26
CA THR A 43 -4.23 -6.25 -18.57
C THR A 43 -5.38 -6.48 -17.58
N THR A 44 -6.32 -7.37 -17.89
CA THR A 44 -7.43 -7.76 -16.99
C THR A 44 -7.02 -8.77 -15.92
N CYS A 45 -6.04 -9.62 -16.22
CA CYS A 45 -5.48 -10.59 -15.29
C CYS A 45 -4.58 -9.89 -14.24
N PHE A 46 -3.89 -8.83 -14.65
CA PHE A 46 -3.03 -7.99 -13.82
C PHE A 46 -3.81 -7.31 -12.68
N THR A 47 -4.94 -6.67 -12.99
CA THR A 47 -5.77 -6.00 -11.97
C THR A 47 -6.37 -6.98 -10.97
N ILE A 48 -6.79 -8.17 -11.42
CA ILE A 48 -7.35 -9.20 -10.53
C ILE A 48 -6.27 -9.77 -9.61
N LYS A 49 -5.08 -10.06 -10.14
CA LYS A 49 -3.96 -10.60 -9.35
C LYS A 49 -3.40 -9.59 -8.36
N THR A 50 -3.31 -8.31 -8.75
CA THR A 50 -2.88 -7.23 -7.83
C THR A 50 -3.91 -6.98 -6.73
N LEU A 51 -5.22 -7.03 -7.03
CA LEU A 51 -6.27 -6.93 -6.01
C LEU A 51 -6.23 -8.07 -4.99
N LEU A 52 -6.10 -9.31 -5.48
CA LEU A 52 -6.01 -10.48 -4.61
C LEU A 52 -4.78 -10.40 -3.70
N LEU A 53 -3.63 -10.00 -4.24
CA LEU A 53 -2.40 -9.85 -3.47
C LEU A 53 -2.50 -8.73 -2.43
N ASN A 54 -3.09 -7.58 -2.78
CA ASN A 54 -3.32 -6.48 -1.84
C ASN A 54 -4.20 -6.89 -0.64
N SER A 55 -5.21 -7.74 -0.84
CA SER A 55 -6.08 -8.21 0.27
C SER A 55 -5.39 -9.13 1.28
N LEU A 56 -4.18 -9.63 0.98
CA LEU A 56 -3.39 -10.46 1.89
C LEU A 56 -2.40 -9.64 2.73
N PHE A 57 -2.04 -8.45 2.25
CA PHE A 57 -1.09 -7.54 2.91
C PHE A 57 -1.79 -6.40 3.65
N LEU A 58 -3.11 -6.26 3.48
CA LEU A 58 -4.00 -5.34 4.19
C LEU A 58 -4.75 -6.05 5.31
#